data_AF-A0A0R2RZX6-F1
#
_entry.id   AF-A0A0R2RZX6-F1
#
_cell.length_a   1.000
_cell.length_b   1.000
_cell.length_c   1.000
_cell.angle_alpha   90.00
_cell.angle_beta   90.00
_cell.angle_gamma   90.00
#
_symmetry.space_group_name_H-M   'P 1'
#
loop_
_entity.id
_entity.type
_entity.pdbx_description
1 polymer ?
#
loop_
_entity_poly.entity_id
_entity_poly.type
_entity_poly.pdbx_seq_one_letter_code
_entity_poly.pdbx_strand_id
1 'polypeptide(L)'
;MTELLDVMPEAASNMSNAKEAIEQQIRTERLTKSRVLSEYERVQKLGVDYDYRKDLYDAVQKFDMTTLKDFHNSHISKGNRVVMVLGSKKALDVEVLKKYGEIKYLTLEDVFGY
;
A
#
# COMPACT_ATOMS: atom_id res chain seq x y z
N MET A 1 15.36 5.38 -12.43
CA MET A 1 14.42 5.84 -11.38
C MET A 1 13.43 4.76 -10.93
N THR A 2 13.12 3.74 -11.74
CA THR A 2 12.27 2.61 -11.33
C THR A 2 13.04 1.43 -10.75
N GLU A 3 14.37 1.42 -10.87
CA GLU A 3 15.22 0.29 -10.51
C GLU A 3 15.00 -0.24 -9.08
N LEU A 4 14.78 0.64 -8.10
CA LEU A 4 14.52 0.23 -6.71
C LEU A 4 13.15 -0.44 -6.51
N LEU A 5 12.18 -0.11 -7.37
CA LEU A 5 10.87 -0.72 -7.37
C LEU A 5 10.86 -2.00 -8.23
N ASP A 6 11.84 -2.17 -9.12
CA ASP A 6 11.98 -3.36 -9.96
C ASP A 6 12.82 -4.42 -9.22
N VAL A 7 13.84 -3.98 -8.47
CA VAL A 7 14.68 -4.79 -7.60
C VAL A 7 14.63 -4.23 -6.19
N MET A 8 13.96 -4.94 -5.29
CA MET A 8 13.85 -4.54 -3.89
C MET A 8 15.23 -4.65 -3.20
N PRO A 9 15.75 -3.59 -2.59
CA PRO A 9 16.94 -3.67 -1.76
C PRO A 9 16.62 -4.43 -0.47
N GLU A 10 17.46 -5.41 -0.13
CA GLU A 10 17.26 -6.24 1.06
C GLU A 10 18.04 -5.71 2.24
N ALA A 11 17.33 -5.43 3.33
CA ALA A 11 17.92 -5.05 4.60
C ALA A 11 17.23 -5.80 5.73
N ALA A 12 17.89 -6.84 6.25
CA ALA A 12 17.33 -7.70 7.30
C ALA A 12 16.94 -6.92 8.56
N SER A 13 17.76 -5.93 8.95
CA SER A 13 17.46 -5.03 10.09
C SER A 13 16.17 -4.23 9.88
N ASN A 14 15.98 -3.67 8.68
CA ASN A 14 14.77 -2.89 8.36
C ASN A 14 13.52 -3.78 8.38
N MET A 15 13.63 -5.01 7.87
CA MET A 15 12.52 -5.96 7.89
C MET A 15 12.17 -6.39 9.32
N SER A 16 13.17 -6.68 10.17
CA SER A 16 12.94 -7.01 11.59
C SER A 16 12.26 -5.85 12.32
N ASN A 17 12.77 -4.62 12.13
CA ASN A 17 12.20 -3.43 12.76
C ASN A 17 10.75 -3.18 12.30
N ALA A 18 10.46 -3.38 11.01
CA ALA A 18 9.11 -3.22 10.47
C ALA A 18 8.14 -4.27 11.04
N LYS A 19 8.60 -5.52 11.17
CA LYS A 19 7.83 -6.61 11.80
C LYS A 19 7.51 -6.29 13.25
N GLU A 20 8.51 -5.91 14.04
CA GLU A 20 8.31 -5.50 15.43
C GLU A 20 7.36 -4.32 15.58
N ALA A 21 7.47 -3.31 14.70
CA ALA A 21 6.58 -2.15 14.70
C ALA A 21 5.12 -2.55 14.45
N ILE A 22 4.85 -3.44 13.49
CA ILE A 22 3.50 -3.95 13.21
C ILE A 22 2.96 -4.72 14.42
N GLU A 23 3.76 -5.59 15.02
CA GLU A 23 3.36 -6.34 16.21
C GLU A 23 3.03 -5.43 17.39
N GLN A 24 3.87 -4.41 17.64
CA GLN A 24 3.64 -3.42 18.69
C GLN A 24 2.38 -2.60 18.41
N GLN A 25 2.15 -2.20 17.16
CA GLN A 25 0.94 -1.48 16.77
C GLN A 25 -0.31 -2.31 17.08
N ILE A 26 -0.34 -3.59 16.70
CA ILE A 26 -1.47 -4.48 16.98
C ILE A 26 -1.66 -4.65 18.50
N ARG A 27 -0.58 -4.84 19.26
CA ARG A 27 -0.64 -5.06 20.72
C ARG A 27 -1.08 -3.83 21.50
N THR A 28 -0.76 -2.63 21.01
CA THR A 28 -1.07 -1.36 21.69
C THR A 28 -2.34 -0.68 21.15
N GLU A 29 -2.93 -1.22 20.09
CA GLU A 29 -4.13 -0.66 19.48
C GLU A 29 -5.31 -0.67 20.46
N ARG A 30 -5.87 0.52 20.73
CA ARG A 30 -7.05 0.66 21.59
C ARG A 30 -8.33 0.54 20.77
N LEU A 31 -9.17 -0.44 21.10
CA LEU A 31 -10.48 -0.63 20.50
C LEU A 31 -11.59 -0.08 21.40
N THR A 32 -12.16 1.05 20.99
CA THR A 32 -13.35 1.60 21.64
C THR A 32 -14.60 0.85 21.20
N LYS A 33 -15.70 0.97 21.96
CA LYS A 33 -16.99 0.36 21.60
C LYS A 33 -17.46 0.76 20.20
N SER A 34 -17.30 2.04 19.84
CA SER A 34 -17.64 2.53 18.50
C SER A 34 -16.79 1.91 17.41
N ARG A 35 -15.47 1.76 17.66
CA ARG A 35 -14.53 1.15 16.71
C ARG A 35 -14.87 -0.32 16.46
N VAL A 36 -15.29 -1.07 17.49
CA VAL A 36 -15.73 -2.46 17.31
C VAL A 36 -16.88 -2.57 16.30
N LEU A 37 -17.87 -1.68 16.38
CA LEU A 37 -19.00 -1.69 15.44
C LEU A 37 -18.55 -1.35 14.01
N SER A 38 -17.78 -0.27 13.85
CA SER A 38 -17.30 0.14 12.52
C SER A 38 -16.38 -0.90 11.88
N GLU A 39 -15.53 -1.56 12.67
CA GLU A 39 -14.68 -2.64 12.18
C GLU A 39 -15.52 -3.84 11.75
N TYR A 40 -16.50 -4.26 12.56
CA TYR A 40 -17.41 -5.36 12.22
C TYR A 40 -18.14 -5.13 10.89
N GLU A 41 -18.73 -3.95 10.69
CA GLU A 41 -19.39 -3.62 9.43
C GLU A 41 -18.41 -3.61 8.25
N ARG A 42 -17.18 -3.14 8.47
CA ARG A 42 -16.15 -3.12 7.43
C ARG A 42 -15.75 -4.54 7.01
N VAL A 43 -15.51 -5.45 7.96
CA VAL A 43 -15.14 -6.83 7.63
C VAL A 43 -16.31 -7.61 7.02
N GLN A 44 -17.54 -7.37 7.45
CA GLN A 44 -18.72 -7.94 6.80
C GLN A 44 -18.84 -7.53 5.33
N LYS A 45 -18.58 -6.26 5.00
CA LYS A 45 -18.56 -5.78 3.60
C LYS A 45 -17.47 -6.46 2.76
N LEU A 46 -16.40 -6.91 3.40
CA LEU A 46 -15.32 -7.68 2.76
C LEU A 46 -15.62 -9.18 2.72
N GLY A 47 -16.77 -9.63 3.25
CA GLY A 47 -17.16 -11.05 3.29
C GLY A 47 -16.49 -11.86 4.41
N VAL A 48 -15.96 -11.20 5.43
CA VAL A 48 -15.30 -11.83 6.58
C VAL A 48 -16.19 -11.70 7.83
N ASP A 49 -16.43 -12.81 8.53
CA ASP A 49 -17.34 -12.89 9.69
C ASP A 49 -16.63 -12.95 11.05
N TYR A 50 -15.29 -12.86 11.06
CA TYR A 50 -14.47 -12.89 12.25
C TYR A 50 -13.43 -11.76 12.27
N ASP A 51 -12.72 -11.65 13.39
CA ASP A 51 -11.63 -10.70 13.55
C ASP A 51 -10.33 -11.18 12.89
N TYR A 52 -10.09 -10.72 11.67
CA TYR A 52 -8.91 -11.06 10.87
C TYR A 52 -7.58 -10.59 11.48
N ARG A 53 -7.60 -9.71 12.50
CA ARG A 53 -6.36 -9.23 13.14
C ARG A 53 -5.60 -10.35 13.84
N LYS A 54 -6.31 -11.40 14.27
CA LYS A 54 -5.69 -12.62 14.81
C LYS A 54 -4.80 -13.28 13.75
N ASP A 55 -5.36 -13.49 12.56
CA ASP A 55 -4.63 -14.08 11.44
C ASP A 55 -3.45 -13.21 11.01
N LEU A 56 -3.66 -11.89 10.97
CA LEU A 56 -2.59 -10.95 10.67
C LEU A 56 -1.45 -11.06 11.69
N TYR A 57 -1.77 -11.12 12.98
CA TYR A 57 -0.78 -11.24 14.04
C TYR A 57 0.04 -12.53 13.90
N ASP A 58 -0.64 -13.67 13.69
CA ASP A 58 0.01 -14.97 13.51
C ASP A 58 0.82 -15.06 12.20
N ALA A 59 0.34 -14.41 11.14
CA ALA A 59 1.03 -14.35 9.85
C ALA A 59 2.30 -13.50 9.91
N VAL A 60 2.24 -12.33 10.57
CA VAL A 60 3.40 -11.44 10.73
C VAL A 60 4.54 -12.14 11.46
N GLN A 61 4.24 -12.95 12.48
CA GLN A 61 5.25 -13.75 13.18
C GLN A 61 5.99 -14.74 12.29
N LYS A 62 5.32 -15.29 11.27
CA LYS A 62 5.90 -16.26 10.32
C LYS A 62 6.49 -15.58 9.09
N PHE A 63 6.18 -14.30 8.88
CA PHE A 63 6.66 -13.53 7.75
C PHE A 63 8.19 -13.34 7.82
N ASP A 64 8.86 -13.54 6.68
CA ASP A 64 10.30 -13.50 6.53
C ASP A 64 10.72 -12.74 5.24
N MET A 65 12.02 -12.57 5.04
CA MET A 65 12.55 -11.84 3.88
C MET A 65 12.21 -12.55 2.55
N THR A 66 12.12 -13.88 2.55
CA THR A 66 11.75 -14.66 1.37
C THR A 66 10.33 -14.33 0.92
N THR A 67 9.38 -14.37 1.86
CA THR A 67 7.98 -14.03 1.60
C THR A 67 7.83 -12.59 1.11
N LEU A 68 8.60 -11.65 1.69
CA LEU A 68 8.60 -10.25 1.25
C LEU A 68 9.12 -10.09 -0.18
N LYS A 69 10.20 -10.78 -0.54
CA LYS A 69 10.72 -10.79 -1.90
C LYS A 69 9.73 -11.38 -2.88
N ASP A 70 9.12 -12.50 -2.54
CA ASP A 70 8.16 -13.17 -3.41
C ASP A 70 6.94 -12.28 -3.66
N PHE A 71 6.44 -11.61 -2.62
CA PHE A 71 5.37 -10.62 -2.74
C PHE A 71 5.77 -9.47 -3.66
N HIS A 72 6.95 -8.88 -3.46
CA HIS A 72 7.47 -7.80 -4.29
C HIS A 72 7.61 -8.23 -5.76
N ASN A 73 8.16 -9.42 -5.99
CA ASN A 73 8.43 -9.94 -7.32
C ASN A 73 7.14 -10.30 -8.09
N SER A 74 6.10 -10.71 -7.38
CA SER A 74 4.81 -11.07 -7.98
C SER A 74 3.88 -9.87 -8.19
N HIS A 75 3.97 -8.83 -7.35
CA HIS A 75 3.00 -7.73 -7.37
C HIS A 75 3.58 -6.34 -7.71
N ILE A 76 4.89 -6.11 -7.59
CA ILE A 76 5.50 -4.76 -7.67
C ILE A 76 6.54 -4.63 -8.80
N SER A 77 7.43 -5.61 -8.96
CA SER A 77 8.67 -5.46 -9.76
C SER A 77 8.45 -5.28 -11.27
N LYS A 78 7.30 -5.68 -11.81
CA LYS A 78 7.05 -5.72 -13.26
C LYS A 78 5.69 -5.15 -13.68
N GLY A 79 5.04 -4.39 -12.81
CA GLY A 79 3.74 -3.78 -13.10
C GLY A 79 3.86 -2.53 -13.96
N ASN A 80 2.92 -2.33 -14.89
CA ASN A 80 2.70 -1.03 -15.52
C ASN A 80 2.38 -0.01 -14.43
N ARG A 81 3.10 1.12 -14.42
CA ARG A 81 2.97 2.13 -13.37
C ARG A 81 2.23 3.35 -13.90
N VAL A 82 1.23 3.79 -13.14
CA VAL A 82 0.54 5.05 -13.37
C VAL A 82 1.14 6.08 -12.44
N VAL A 83 1.73 7.14 -13.00
CA VAL A 83 2.23 8.28 -12.23
C VAL A 83 1.17 9.37 -12.26
N MET A 84 0.64 9.72 -11.08
CA MET A 84 -0.32 10.80 -10.93
C MET A 84 0.39 12.05 -10.43
N VAL A 85 0.24 13.16 -11.16
CA VAL A 85 0.81 14.45 -10.79
C VAL A 85 -0.32 15.40 -10.43
N LEU A 86 -0.31 15.89 -9.19
CA LEU A 86 -1.26 16.88 -8.70
C LEU A 86 -0.57 18.23 -8.60
N GLY A 87 -1.06 19.22 -9.33
CA GLY A 87 -0.50 20.56 -9.30
C GLY A 87 -1.18 21.53 -10.27
N SER A 88 -0.83 22.82 -10.14
CA SER A 88 -1.28 23.83 -11.10
C SER A 88 -0.67 23.56 -12.47
N LYS A 89 -1.51 23.43 -13.51
CA LYS A 89 -1.06 23.18 -14.89
C LYS A 89 0.00 24.18 -15.37
N LYS A 90 -0.05 25.42 -14.88
CA LYS A 90 0.89 26.50 -15.26
C LYS A 90 2.28 26.36 -14.63
N ALA A 91 2.40 25.60 -13.54
CA ALA A 91 3.65 25.37 -12.82
C ALA A 91 4.30 24.02 -13.16
N LEU A 92 3.66 23.21 -14.01
CA LEU A 92 4.15 21.91 -14.42
C LEU A 92 4.95 22.03 -15.72
N ASP A 93 6.16 21.49 -15.71
CA ASP A 93 6.96 21.33 -16.92
C ASP A 93 6.48 20.10 -17.72
N VAL A 94 5.61 20.36 -18.69
CA VAL A 94 5.00 19.32 -19.52
C VAL A 94 6.04 18.62 -20.41
N GLU A 95 7.13 19.30 -20.79
CA GLU A 95 8.18 18.69 -21.60
C GLU A 95 8.96 17.64 -20.83
N VAL A 96 9.23 17.89 -19.54
CA VAL A 96 9.83 16.90 -18.66
C VAL A 96 8.88 15.72 -18.44
N LEU A 97 7.59 15.97 -18.21
CA LEU A 97 6.60 14.92 -17.97
C LEU A 97 6.41 13.98 -19.16
N LYS A 98 6.50 14.50 -20.40
CA LYS A 98 6.43 13.68 -21.63
C LYS A 98 7.54 12.62 -21.71
N LYS A 99 8.68 12.82 -21.03
CA LYS A 99 9.75 11.81 -20.96
C LYS A 99 9.34 10.56 -20.18
N TYR A 100 8.33 10.66 -19.32
CA TYR A 100 7.86 9.57 -18.47
C TYR A 100 6.68 8.79 -19.07
N GLY A 101 6.05 9.30 -20.14
CA GLY A 101 4.98 8.60 -20.85
C GLY A 101 3.95 9.54 -21.47
N GLU A 102 2.87 8.95 -21.97
CA GLU A 102 1.72 9.69 -22.46
C GLU A 102 0.99 10.39 -21.32
N ILE A 103 0.71 11.68 -21.47
CA ILE A 103 0.04 12.49 -20.45
C ILE A 103 -1.45 12.51 -20.76
N LYS A 104 -2.25 11.95 -19.85
CA LYS A 104 -3.70 12.09 -19.85
C LYS A 104 -4.11 13.14 -18.81
N TYR A 105 -4.72 14.23 -19.28
CA TYR A 105 -5.33 15.21 -18.37
C TYR A 105 -6.71 14.71 -17.94
N LEU A 106 -6.93 14.68 -16.63
CA LEU A 106 -8.23 14.35 -16.05
C LEU A 106 -9.06 15.61 -15.85
N THR A 107 -10.36 15.51 -16.12
CA THR A 107 -11.40 16.49 -15.80
C THR A 107 -11.99 16.23 -14.41
N LEU A 108 -12.88 17.11 -13.93
CA LEU A 108 -13.58 16.86 -12.66
C LEU A 108 -14.54 15.67 -12.81
N GLU A 109 -15.21 15.58 -13.95
CA GLU A 109 -16.08 14.48 -14.34
C GLU A 109 -15.29 13.15 -14.31
N ASP A 110 -14.06 13.11 -14.84
CA ASP A 110 -13.22 11.89 -14.85
C ASP A 110 -12.82 11.42 -13.44
N VAL A 111 -12.68 12.34 -12.48
CA VAL A 111 -12.23 12.00 -11.11
C VAL A 111 -13.40 11.68 -10.19
N PHE A 112 -14.51 12.42 -10.32
CA PHE A 112 -15.62 12.35 -9.38
C PHE A 112 -16.90 11.71 -9.95
N GLY A 113 -16.97 11.48 -11.26
CA GLY A 113 -18.05 10.72 -11.89
C GLY A 113 -19.40 11.44 -12.00
N TYR A 114 -19.43 12.77 -11.95
CA TYR A 114 -20.63 13.60 -12.18
C TYR A 114 -20.35 14.70 -13.19
#